data_AF-A0A352RDY5-F1
#
_entry.id   AF-A0A352RDY5-F1
#
_cell.length_a   1.000
_cell.length_b   1.000
_cell.length_c   1.000
_cell.angle_alpha   90.00
_cell.angle_beta   90.00
_cell.angle_gamma   90.00
#
_symmetry.space_group_name_H-M   'P 1'
#
loop_
_entity.id
_entity.type
_entity.pdbx_description
1 polymer ?
#
loop_
_entity_poly.entity_id
_entity_poly.type
_entity_poly.pdbx_seq_one_letter_code
_entity_poly.pdbx_strand_id
1 'polypeptide(L)' 'MILDASKQAIENKWLVTDDASLVENTGDQVSTVEGEPQNIKITTPADLERANWILKSMSNS' A
#
# COMPACT_ATOMS: atom_id res chain seq x y z
N MET A 1 -6.21 2.94 -17.31
CA MET A 1 -6.15 1.90 -16.25
C MET A 1 -6.51 2.49 -14.89
N ILE A 2 -5.59 3.08 -14.10
CA ILE A 2 -5.94 3.61 -12.76
C ILE A 2 -6.99 4.73 -12.82
N LEU A 3 -6.81 5.73 -13.70
CA LEU A 3 -7.77 6.83 -13.83
C LEU A 3 -9.19 6.35 -14.19
N ASP A 4 -9.28 5.36 -15.08
CA ASP A 4 -10.57 4.81 -15.52
C ASP A 4 -11.21 3.96 -14.42
N ALA A 5 -10.41 3.19 -13.68
CA ALA A 5 -10.84 2.45 -12.50
C ALA A 5 -11.33 3.40 -11.39
N SER A 6 -10.61 4.50 -11.13
CA SER A 6 -11.03 5.52 -10.15
C SER A 6 -12.38 6.14 -10.50
N LYS A 7 -12.63 6.44 -11.79
CA LYS A 7 -13.93 6.96 -12.25
C LYS A 7 -15.04 5.94 -12.00
N GLN A 8 -14.81 4.67 -12.38
CA GLN A 8 -15.76 3.59 -12.13
C GLN A 8 -16.03 3.38 -10.64
N ALA A 9 -15.02 3.46 -9.78
CA ALA A 9 -15.20 3.34 -8.33
C ALA A 9 -16.07 4.46 -7.75
N ILE A 10 -15.92 5.69 -8.25
CA ILE A 10 -16.76 6.82 -7.85
C ILE A 10 -18.21 6.60 -8.32
N GLU A 11 -18.40 6.24 -9.59
CA GLU A 11 -19.73 6.00 -10.18
C GLU A 11 -20.48 4.86 -9.48
N ASN A 12 -19.78 3.77 -9.19
CA ASN A 12 -20.33 2.57 -8.56
C ASN A 12 -20.27 2.60 -7.02
N LYS A 13 -19.75 3.68 -6.42
CA LYS A 13 -19.58 3.86 -4.96
C LYS A 13 -18.81 2.72 -4.30
N TRP A 14 -17.77 2.22 -4.96
CA TRP A 14 -16.92 1.18 -4.41
C TRP A 14 -16.09 1.71 -3.24
N LEU A 15 -16.07 0.94 -2.15
CA LEU A 15 -15.14 1.17 -1.06
C LEU A 15 -13.82 0.50 -1.42
N VAL A 16 -12.83 1.29 -1.81
CA VAL A 16 -11.47 0.86 -2.15
C VAL A 16 -10.49 1.45 -1.15
N THR A 17 -9.48 0.68 -0.76
CA THR A 17 -8.49 1.09 0.25
C THR A 17 -7.12 1.39 -0.33
N ASP A 18 -6.86 0.90 -1.54
CA ASP A 18 -5.59 0.95 -2.24
C ASP A 18 -5.81 0.76 -3.74
N ASP A 19 -4.76 0.99 -4.53
CA ASP A 19 -4.84 0.90 -5.99
C ASP A 19 -5.03 -0.53 -6.51
N ALA A 20 -4.60 -1.55 -5.75
CA ALA A 20 -4.75 -2.94 -6.18
C ALA A 20 -6.23 -3.35 -6.11
N SER A 21 -6.88 -3.13 -4.97
CA SER A 21 -8.33 -3.36 -4.79
C SER A 21 -9.19 -2.53 -5.74
N LEU A 22 -8.71 -1.34 -6.14
CA LEU A 22 -9.34 -0.53 -7.18
C LEU A 22 -9.34 -1.22 -8.55
N VAL A 23 -8.21 -1.79 -8.95
CA VAL A 23 -8.01 -2.48 -10.23
C VAL A 23 -8.70 -3.86 -10.22
N GLU A 24 -8.69 -4.57 -9.10
CA GLU A 24 -9.42 -5.83 -8.96
C GLU A 24 -10.93 -5.66 -9.21
N ASN A 25 -11.51 -4.55 -8.71
CA ASN A 25 -12.92 -4.25 -8.91
C ASN A 25 -13.29 -3.95 -10.37
N THR A 26 -12.34 -3.54 -11.22
CA THR A 26 -12.59 -3.39 -12.67
C THR A 26 -12.52 -4.71 -13.44
N GLY A 27 -12.25 -5.83 -12.76
CA GLY A 27 -12.08 -7.15 -13.36
C GLY A 27 -10.71 -7.38 -13.97
N ASP A 28 -9.78 -6.44 -13.79
CA ASP A 28 -8.39 -6.56 -14.20
C ASP A 28 -7.60 -7.43 -13.21
N GLN A 29 -6.53 -8.07 -13.69
CA GLN A 29 -5.68 -8.91 -12.86
C GLN A 29 -4.56 -8.09 -12.20
N VAL A 30 -4.36 -8.33 -10.91
CA VAL A 30 -3.20 -7.85 -10.15
C VAL A 30 -2.35 -9.03 -9.69
N SER A 31 -1.05 -8.82 -9.53
CA SER A 31 -0.09 -9.82 -9.05
C SER A 31 0.76 -9.25 -7.93
N THR A 32 1.06 -10.05 -6.93
CA THR A 32 1.93 -9.67 -5.81
C THR A 32 3.40 -9.93 -6.14
N VAL A 33 4.29 -9.10 -5.59
CA VAL A 33 5.73 -9.35 -5.52
C VAL A 33 6.15 -9.38 -4.05
N GLU A 34 7.19 -10.15 -3.73
CA GLU A 34 7.70 -10.21 -2.35
C GLU A 34 8.19 -8.82 -1.91
N GLY A 35 7.70 -8.37 -0.76
CA GLY A 35 8.02 -7.06 -0.20
C GLY A 35 9.08 -7.16 0.90
N GLU A 36 9.71 -6.03 1.21
CA GLU A 36 10.62 -5.95 2.35
C GLU A 36 9.85 -5.93 3.67
N PRO A 37 10.13 -6.84 4.64
CA PRO A 37 9.44 -6.85 5.94
C PRO A 37 9.60 -5.55 6.75
N GLN A 38 10.63 -4.77 6.43
CA GLN A 38 10.95 -3.49 7.05
C GLN A 38 10.16 -2.31 6.46
N ASN A 39 9.42 -2.52 5.36
CA ASN A 39 8.57 -1.51 4.73
C ASN A 39 7.26 -1.30 5.52
N ILE A 40 7.40 -0.76 6.73
CA ILE A 40 6.27 -0.51 7.63
C ILE A 40 5.56 0.80 7.30
N LYS A 41 4.23 0.81 7.48
CA LYS A 41 3.45 2.05 7.45
C LYS A 41 3.50 2.72 8.82
N ILE A 42 3.92 3.98 8.88
CA ILE A 42 3.87 4.79 10.11
C ILE A 42 2.43 5.29 10.29
N THR A 43 1.75 4.77 11.30
CA THR A 43 0.33 5.08 11.58
C THR A 43 0.10 5.60 12.99
N THR A 44 1.05 5.36 13.89
CA THR A 44 1.03 5.79 15.29
C THR A 44 2.38 6.40 15.70
N PRO A 45 2.43 7.20 16.78
CA PRO A 45 3.70 7.69 17.31
C PRO A 45 4.68 6.57 17.68
N ALA A 46 4.19 5.42 18.15
CA ALA A 46 5.02 4.27 18.51
C ALA A 46 5.76 3.65 17.30
N ASP A 47 5.21 3.79 16.09
CA ASP A 47 5.86 3.31 14.86
C ASP A 47 7.17 4.07 14.57
N LEU A 48 7.33 5.29 15.08
CA LEU A 48 8.55 6.08 14.91
C LEU A 48 9.77 5.47 15.62
N GLU A 49 9.56 4.87 16.80
CA GLU A 49 10.63 4.18 17.52
C GLU A 49 11.09 2.94 16.75
N ARG A 50 10.14 2.19 16.19
CA ARG A 50 10.41 1.03 15.32
C ARG A 50 11.14 1.45 14.05
N ALA A 51 10.69 2.51 13.38
CA ALA A 51 11.33 3.03 12.16
C ALA A 51 12.77 3.47 12.42
N ASN A 52 13.01 4.18 13.52
CA ASN A 52 14.36 4.59 13.92
C ASN A 52 15.28 3.39 14.20
N TRP A 53 14.75 2.32 14.81
CA TRP A 53 15.52 1.09 15.01
C TRP A 53 15.87 0.42 13.68
N ILE A 54 14.91 0.32 12.75
CA ILE A 54 15.13 -0.21 11.39
C ILE A 54 16.26 0.57 10.71
N LEU A 55 16.17 1.90 10.65
CA LEU A 55 17.19 2.75 10.01
C LEU A 55 18.59 2.57 10.61
N LYS A 56 18.70 2.44 11.94
CA LYS A 56 19.98 2.18 12.61
C LYS A 56 20.55 0.79 12.29
N SER A 57 19.69 -0.23 12.20
CA SER A 57 20.12 -1.58 11.83
C SER A 57 20.68 -1.64 10.40
N MET A 58 20.12 -0.84 9.49
CA MET A 58 20.59 -0.70 8.11
C MET A 58 21.92 0.05 8.00
N SER A 59 22.17 1.06 8.84
CA SER A 59 23.43 1.83 8.83
C SER A 59 24.62 1.10 9.47
N ASN A 60 24.38 0.02 10.23
CA ASN A 60 25.41 -0.77 10.90
C ASN A 60 25.79 -2.04 10.11
N SER A 61 25.37 -2.15 8.85
CA SER A 61 25.72 -3.24 7.92
C SER A 61 26.76 -2.78 6.89
#